data_AF-A0A443SC00-F1
#
_entry.id   AF-A0A443SC00-F1
#
_cell.length_a   1.000
_cell.length_b   1.000
_cell.length_c   1.000
_cell.angle_alpha   90.00
_cell.angle_beta   90.00
_cell.angle_gamma   90.00
#
_symmetry.space_group_name_H-M   'P 1'
#
loop_
_entity.id
_entity.type
_entity.pdbx_description
1 polymer ?
#
loop_
_entity_poly.entity_id
_entity_poly.type
_entity_poly.pdbx_seq_one_letter_code
_entity_poly.pdbx_strand_id
1 'polypeptide(L)'
;MTDIKGHSDQYLDGTDDYAVINSVISSMKQWHSLKHKKLLNRHRAVRSLKVRRRIRRDEEEVCYENFGCFRDEGPFDYLDTLPASPEVIGTSFTLYTRENPKSGEQLDYNDAI
;
A
#
# COMPACT_ATOMS: atom_id res chain seq x y z
N MET A 1 -31.17 6.86 -62.26
CA MET A 1 -30.40 5.71 -61.76
C MET A 1 -29.31 6.26 -60.88
N THR A 2 -29.36 5.93 -59.59
CA THR A 2 -28.33 6.19 -58.59
C THR A 2 -27.01 5.54 -59.02
N ASP A 3 -25.86 6.10 -58.62
CA ASP A 3 -24.95 5.36 -57.73
C ASP A 3 -23.76 6.20 -57.21
N ILE A 4 -23.80 6.38 -55.90
CA ILE A 4 -22.73 6.26 -54.90
C ILE A 4 -21.37 6.90 -55.25
N LYS A 5 -21.12 8.10 -54.72
CA LYS A 5 -19.74 8.58 -54.47
C LYS A 5 -19.07 7.61 -53.49
N GLY A 6 -18.07 6.89 -53.98
CA GLY A 6 -17.17 6.06 -53.17
C GLY A 6 -16.55 6.88 -52.05
N HIS A 7 -16.98 6.56 -50.83
CA HIS A 7 -16.33 6.94 -49.58
C HIS A 7 -15.25 5.90 -49.32
N SER A 8 -14.01 6.17 -49.73
CA SER A 8 -12.87 5.34 -49.37
C SER A 8 -11.59 6.17 -49.31
N ASP A 9 -10.84 5.92 -48.24
CA ASP A 9 -9.42 6.21 -48.04
C ASP A 9 -9.04 7.51 -47.30
N GLN A 10 -9.54 7.64 -46.07
CA GLN A 10 -8.75 8.20 -44.98
C GLN A 10 -8.80 7.26 -43.78
N TYR A 11 -7.96 6.23 -43.80
CA TYR A 11 -7.58 5.49 -42.60
C TYR A 11 -6.08 5.28 -42.68
N LEU A 12 -5.41 5.35 -41.53
CA LEU A 12 -3.95 5.35 -41.29
C LEU A 12 -3.30 6.73 -41.13
N ASP A 13 -3.76 7.51 -40.15
CA ASP A 13 -2.87 8.45 -39.46
C ASP A 13 -2.25 7.74 -38.24
N GLY A 14 -1.30 6.83 -38.49
CA GLY A 14 -0.55 6.13 -37.43
C GLY A 14 0.43 7.06 -36.68
N THR A 15 0.46 8.34 -37.04
CA THR A 15 1.32 9.36 -36.42
C THR A 15 0.73 9.89 -35.11
N ASP A 16 -0.59 9.91 -34.97
CA ASP A 16 -1.27 10.32 -33.71
C ASP A 16 -1.17 9.24 -32.63
N ASP A 17 -1.38 7.97 -32.99
CA ASP A 17 -1.25 6.84 -32.05
C ASP A 17 0.16 6.74 -31.43
N TYR A 18 1.19 7.03 -32.23
CA TYR A 18 2.58 7.09 -31.75
C TYR A 18 2.79 8.23 -30.75
N ALA A 19 2.16 9.39 -30.99
CA ALA A 19 2.21 10.53 -30.06
C ALA A 19 1.51 10.19 -28.73
N VAL A 20 0.35 9.53 -28.80
CA VAL A 20 -0.40 9.05 -27.63
C VAL A 20 0.44 8.04 -26.84
N ILE A 21 1.03 7.03 -27.48
CA ILE A 21 1.87 6.03 -26.80
C ILE A 21 3.10 6.68 -26.14
N ASN A 22 3.78 7.59 -26.83
CA ASN A 22 4.92 8.30 -26.26
C ASN A 22 4.55 9.21 -25.10
N SER A 23 3.35 9.80 -25.12
CA SER A 23 2.85 10.62 -24.01
C SER A 23 2.64 9.78 -22.75
N VAL A 24 2.12 8.55 -22.90
CA VAL A 24 1.93 7.59 -21.81
C VAL A 24 3.28 7.13 -21.27
N ILE A 25 4.20 6.70 -22.15
CA ILE A 25 5.56 6.27 -21.74
C ILE A 25 6.29 7.39 -21.00
N SER A 26 6.20 8.63 -21.49
CA SER A 26 6.82 9.80 -20.86
C SER A 26 6.23 10.09 -19.48
N SER A 27 4.89 9.98 -19.36
CA SER A 27 4.18 10.14 -18.09
C SER A 27 4.58 9.06 -17.07
N MET A 28 4.68 7.79 -17.50
CA MET A 28 5.18 6.69 -16.66
C MET A 28 6.62 6.95 -16.21
N LYS A 29 7.53 7.34 -17.11
CA LYS A 29 8.93 7.66 -16.76
C LYS A 29 9.03 8.81 -15.76
N GLN A 30 8.22 9.85 -15.95
CA GLN A 30 8.13 10.98 -15.02
C GLN A 30 7.63 10.52 -13.65
N TRP A 31 6.59 9.69 -13.60
CA TRP A 31 6.06 9.13 -12.35
C TRP A 31 7.10 8.28 -11.61
N HIS A 32 7.83 7.40 -12.32
CA HIS A 32 8.93 6.63 -11.75
C HIS A 32 10.05 7.53 -11.18
N SER A 33 10.42 8.59 -11.89
CA SER A 33 11.42 9.57 -11.42
C SER A 33 10.94 10.32 -10.17
N LEU A 34 9.67 10.72 -10.12
CA LEU A 34 9.07 11.37 -8.96
C LEU A 34 9.01 10.43 -7.76
N LYS A 35 8.70 9.14 -7.96
CA LYS A 35 8.76 8.10 -6.92
C LYS A 35 10.17 8.01 -6.32
N HIS A 36 11.21 7.92 -7.16
CA HIS A 36 12.60 7.90 -6.72
C HIS A 36 13.04 9.18 -6.00
N LYS A 37 12.64 10.36 -6.49
CA LYS A 37 12.95 11.65 -5.83
C LYS A 37 12.23 11.82 -4.49
N LYS A 38 10.99 11.32 -4.35
CA LYS A 38 10.24 11.32 -3.08
C LYS A 38 10.96 10.46 -2.04
N LEU A 39 11.45 9.27 -2.43
CA LEU A 39 12.27 8.41 -1.57
C LEU A 39 13.55 9.12 -1.11
N LEU A 40 14.31 9.73 -2.04
CA LEU A 40 15.55 10.45 -1.70
C LEU A 40 15.30 11.69 -0.81
N ASN A 41 14.23 12.43 -1.04
CA ASN A 41 13.88 13.60 -0.24
C ASN A 41 13.34 13.25 1.16
N ARG A 42 12.86 12.02 1.38
CA ARG A 42 12.44 11.50 2.70
C ARG A 42 13.59 11.50 3.71
N HIS A 43 14.85 11.36 3.26
CA HIS A 43 16.05 11.40 4.11
C HIS A 43 16.50 12.82 4.51
N ARG A 44 16.16 13.87 3.73
CA ARG A 44 16.65 15.25 3.99
C ARG A 44 15.74 16.02 4.95
N ALA A 45 14.44 15.72 4.99
CA ALA A 45 13.45 16.40 5.83
C ALA A 45 13.45 15.96 7.32
N VAL A 46 14.29 14.99 7.71
CA VAL A 46 14.31 14.40 9.07
C VAL A 46 15.09 15.26 10.08
N ARG A 47 15.91 16.22 9.64
CA ARG A 47 16.83 16.94 10.54
C ARG A 47 16.21 18.12 11.32
N SER A 48 15.03 18.63 10.94
CA SER A 48 14.47 19.89 11.46
C SER A 48 13.10 19.80 12.17
N LEU A 49 12.49 18.62 12.30
CA LEU A 49 11.16 18.44 12.93
C LEU A 49 11.25 17.57 14.19
N LYS A 50 12.03 18.03 15.16
CA LYS A 50 12.48 17.26 16.33
C LYS A 50 11.51 17.20 17.51
N VAL A 51 10.22 17.61 17.40
CA VAL A 51 9.40 17.79 18.62
C VAL A 51 8.01 17.12 18.65
N ARG A 52 7.29 16.85 17.55
CA ARG A 52 5.91 16.28 17.67
C ARG A 52 5.41 15.44 16.50
N ARG A 53 6.13 14.40 16.09
CA ARG A 53 5.52 13.34 15.26
C ARG A 53 5.93 12.01 15.84
N ARG A 54 4.93 11.11 15.94
CA ARG A 54 5.06 9.70 16.31
C ARG A 54 6.43 9.21 15.88
N ILE A 55 7.17 8.63 16.83
CA ILE A 55 8.46 7.99 16.59
C ILE A 55 8.26 7.10 15.36
N ARG A 56 8.71 7.57 14.19
CA ARG A 56 8.98 6.70 13.06
C ARG A 56 10.09 5.83 13.62
N ARG A 57 9.75 4.63 14.06
CA ARG A 57 10.78 3.61 14.25
C ARG A 57 11.43 3.51 12.87
N ASP A 58 12.74 3.67 12.81
CA ASP A 58 13.50 3.54 11.56
C ASP A 58 13.50 2.09 11.02
N GLU A 59 12.57 1.27 11.52
CA GLU A 59 12.36 -0.12 11.18
C GLU A 59 11.38 -0.18 10.01
N GLU A 60 11.86 -0.67 8.87
CA GLU A 60 11.05 -1.01 7.68
C GLU A 60 10.25 -2.31 7.92
N GLU A 61 10.59 -3.05 8.99
CA GLU A 61 9.98 -4.33 9.37
C GLU A 61 10.01 -4.54 10.89
N VAL A 62 8.93 -5.07 11.47
CA VAL A 62 8.87 -5.53 12.87
C VAL A 62 8.42 -6.98 12.92
N CYS A 63 9.12 -7.81 13.70
CA CYS A 63 8.79 -9.23 13.86
C CYS A 63 8.27 -9.52 15.28
N TYR A 64 7.17 -10.25 15.37
CA TYR A 64 6.61 -10.77 16.62
C TYR A 64 6.69 -12.30 16.59
N GLU A 65 7.15 -12.90 17.68
CA GLU A 65 7.54 -14.31 17.78
C GLU A 65 6.53 -15.27 17.13
N ASN A 66 5.26 -15.19 17.52
CA ASN A 66 4.20 -16.08 17.05
C ASN A 66 3.42 -15.55 15.83
N PHE A 67 3.72 -14.35 15.34
CA PHE A 67 2.93 -13.68 14.29
C PHE A 67 3.74 -13.33 13.03
N GLY A 68 5.05 -13.60 13.03
CA GLY A 68 5.93 -13.27 11.92
C GLY A 68 6.19 -11.77 11.81
N CYS A 69 6.55 -11.32 10.61
CA CYS A 69 7.04 -9.97 10.37
C CYS A 69 6.06 -9.11 9.57
N PHE A 70 5.96 -7.84 9.98
CA PHE A 70 5.14 -6.81 9.36
C PHE A 70 6.05 -5.78 8.73
N ARG A 71 5.85 -5.49 7.45
CA ARG A 71 6.61 -4.49 6.70
C ARG A 71 5.78 -3.25 6.46
N ASP A 72 6.43 -2.10 6.30
CA ASP A 72 5.79 -0.87 5.87
C ASP A 72 5.55 -0.82 4.35
N GLU A 73 5.94 -1.87 3.61
CA GLU A 73 5.68 -2.00 2.17
C GLU A 73 4.35 -2.69 1.85
N GLY A 74 3.70 -2.30 0.74
CA GLY A 74 2.52 -2.98 0.19
C GLY A 74 1.23 -2.16 0.25
N PRO A 75 0.04 -2.80 0.32
CA PRO A 75 -1.24 -2.09 0.27
C PRO A 75 -1.47 -1.13 1.46
N PHE A 76 -0.65 -1.22 2.51
CA PHE A 76 -0.72 -0.41 3.72
C PHE A 76 0.41 0.63 3.86
N ASP A 77 1.27 0.81 2.85
CA ASP A 77 2.42 1.74 2.86
C ASP A 77 2.03 3.21 3.08
N TYR A 78 0.80 3.58 2.70
CA TYR A 78 0.30 4.94 2.93
C TYR A 78 0.19 5.33 4.41
N LEU A 79 0.22 4.36 5.34
CA LEU A 79 0.13 4.62 6.78
C LEU A 79 1.48 5.04 7.37
N ASP A 80 2.62 4.76 6.71
CA ASP A 80 3.99 5.04 7.19
C ASP A 80 4.20 4.61 8.68
N THR A 81 3.46 3.59 9.16
CA THR A 81 3.49 3.11 10.54
C THR A 81 3.37 1.60 10.62
N LEU A 82 4.24 0.99 11.42
CA LEU A 82 4.15 -0.43 11.77
C LEU A 82 3.17 -0.67 12.94
N PRO A 83 2.57 -1.86 13.03
CA PRO A 83 1.74 -2.25 14.17
C PRO A 83 2.48 -2.12 15.51
N ALA A 84 1.74 -1.91 16.59
CA ALA A 84 2.25 -2.07 17.95
C ALA A 84 2.43 -3.57 18.29
N SER A 85 3.21 -3.88 19.32
CA SER A 85 3.43 -5.28 19.71
C SER A 85 2.17 -5.91 20.31
N PRO A 86 2.00 -7.23 20.25
CA PRO A 86 0.85 -7.93 20.82
C PRO A 86 0.61 -7.60 22.30
N GLU A 87 1.67 -7.41 23.07
CA GLU A 87 1.61 -7.06 24.50
C GLU A 87 1.07 -5.63 24.71
N VAL A 88 1.41 -4.70 23.81
CA VAL A 88 0.92 -3.32 23.86
C VAL A 88 -0.54 -3.25 23.41
N ILE A 89 -0.94 -4.07 22.44
CA ILE A 89 -2.32 -4.11 21.95
C ILE A 89 -3.23 -4.80 22.97
N GLY A 90 -2.76 -5.87 23.63
CA GLY A 90 -3.53 -6.58 24.66
C GLY A 90 -4.76 -7.30 24.11
N THR A 91 -4.65 -7.89 22.92
CA THR A 91 -5.76 -8.63 22.29
C THR A 91 -6.16 -9.83 23.17
N SER A 92 -7.45 -9.90 23.52
CA SER A 92 -8.03 -11.01 24.29
C SER A 92 -9.12 -11.72 23.50
N PHE A 93 -9.16 -13.05 23.57
CA PHE A 93 -10.21 -13.87 22.96
C PHE A 93 -11.16 -14.37 24.05
N THR A 94 -12.47 -14.14 23.86
CA THR A 94 -13.50 -14.62 24.78
C THR A 94 -14.54 -15.42 24.00
N LEU A 95 -14.62 -16.72 24.26
CA LEU A 95 -15.51 -17.65 23.59
C LEU A 95 -16.87 -17.68 24.29
N TYR A 96 -17.92 -17.44 23.51
CA TYR A 96 -19.31 -17.63 23.90
C TYR A 96 -19.95 -18.70 23.03
N THR A 97 -20.62 -19.63 23.67
CA THR A 97 -21.33 -20.76 23.05
C THR A 97 -22.76 -20.80 23.57
N ARG A 98 -23.55 -21.77 23.08
CA ARG A 98 -24.89 -22.04 23.62
C ARG A 98 -24.86 -22.54 25.06
N GLU A 99 -23.76 -23.16 25.50
CA GLU A 99 -23.60 -23.72 26.84
C GLU A 99 -23.15 -22.65 27.85
N ASN A 100 -22.37 -21.65 27.41
CA ASN A 100 -21.87 -20.56 28.24
C ASN A 100 -22.28 -19.15 27.73
N PRO A 101 -23.58 -18.88 27.47
CA PRO A 101 -24.02 -17.65 26.81
C PRO A 101 -23.86 -16.38 27.69
N LYS A 102 -23.72 -16.55 29.00
CA LYS A 102 -23.60 -15.44 29.97
C LYS A 102 -22.19 -15.24 30.52
N SER A 103 -21.36 -16.28 30.47
CA SER A 103 -20.01 -16.27 31.05
C SER A 103 -19.05 -16.82 30.00
N GLY A 104 -18.35 -15.92 29.32
CA GLY A 104 -17.42 -16.31 28.27
C GLY A 104 -16.17 -16.97 28.84
N GLU A 105 -15.61 -17.89 28.07
CA GLU A 105 -14.35 -18.57 28.39
C GLU A 105 -13.19 -17.81 27.74
N GLN A 106 -12.13 -17.54 28.50
CA GLN A 106 -10.95 -16.85 27.97
C GLN A 106 -10.04 -17.83 27.23
N LEU A 107 -9.70 -17.51 25.99
CA LEU A 107 -8.74 -18.27 25.19
C LEU A 107 -7.41 -17.50 25.11
N ASP A 108 -6.31 -18.16 25.44
CA ASP A 108 -4.96 -17.65 25.21
C ASP A 108 -4.42 -18.21 23.89
N TYR A 109 -3.76 -17.35 23.12
CA TYR A 109 -3.12 -17.74 21.87
C TYR A 109 -1.72 -18.34 22.08
N ASN A 110 -1.16 -18.21 23.29
CA ASN A 110 0.15 -18.78 23.66
C ASN A 110 0.05 -20.18 24.29
N ASP A 111 -1.15 -20.70 24.54
CA ASP A 111 -1.33 -22.04 25.08
C ASP A 111 -0.87 -23.07 24.03
N ALA A 112 0.06 -23.95 24.42
CA ALA A 112 0.51 -25.04 23.57
C ALA A 112 -0.64 -26.05 23.34
N ILE A 113 -0.84 -26.44 22.09
CA ILE A 113 -1.76 -27.54 21.70
C ILE A 113 -1.20 -28.89 22.15
#